data_AF-A0A7S4M656-F1
#
_entry.id   AF-A0A7S4M656-F1
#
_cell.length_a   1.000
_cell.length_b   1.000
_cell.length_c   1.000
_cell.angle_alpha   90.00
_cell.angle_beta   90.00
_cell.angle_gamma   90.00
#
_symmetry.space_group_name_H-M   'P 1'
#
loop_
_entity.id
_entity.type
_entity.pdbx_description
1 polymer ?
#
loop_
_entity_poly.entity_id
_entity_poly.type
_entity_poly.pdbx_seq_one_letter_code
_entity_poly.pdbx_strand_id
1 'polypeptide(L)'
;DDLSLFLTKVQNNILIALEELHDLSNDEIDDNDHSITNMLSRLDEAEAPKEKHASEAQELLSTPIIDIFLQVAARTCNNIRNEPVLVDYIRSFKVFAYGRFTGRNDALLFTTLQTFSNPGGPLYPPKSVRVVANQALGECFPQGRWIRTGIKYGFRLLHPIRVMKSILVRVFAILLLIKTILVLLLNPFNIPRVISYFRSGKEHSDLPVKNKLSRKKNR
;
A
#
# COMPACT_ATOMS: atom_id res chain seq x y z
N ASP A 1 13.13 23.65 3.92
CA ASP A 1 13.10 23.32 5.35
C ASP A 1 11.85 23.85 6.05
N ASP A 2 11.44 25.11 5.79
CA ASP A 2 10.24 25.68 6.43
C ASP A 2 8.90 25.06 6.01
N LEU A 3 8.77 24.65 4.73
CA LEU A 3 7.53 24.04 4.24
C LEU A 3 7.31 22.63 4.78
N SER A 4 8.38 21.83 4.86
CA SER A 4 8.30 20.49 5.46
C SER A 4 7.96 20.59 6.94
N LEU A 5 8.59 21.54 7.65
CA LEU A 5 8.28 21.85 9.05
C LEU A 5 6.81 22.24 9.23
N PHE A 6 6.30 23.14 8.39
CA PHE A 6 4.90 23.55 8.39
C PHE A 6 3.96 22.38 8.13
N LEU A 7 4.24 21.53 7.15
CA LEU A 7 3.41 20.37 6.84
C LEU A 7 3.41 19.33 7.96
N THR A 8 4.55 19.07 8.61
CA THR A 8 4.57 18.24 9.83
C THR A 8 3.79 18.88 10.98
N LYS A 9 3.83 20.20 11.11
CA LYS A 9 3.10 20.92 12.16
C LYS A 9 1.59 20.87 11.92
N VAL A 10 1.16 21.03 10.67
CA VAL A 10 -0.22 20.83 10.26
C VAL A 10 -0.66 19.38 10.47
N GLN A 11 0.16 18.39 10.09
CA GLN A 11 -0.15 16.98 10.35
C GLN A 11 -0.28 16.66 11.84
N ASN A 12 0.62 17.17 12.68
CA ASN A 12 0.54 16.96 14.13
C ASN A 12 -0.70 17.64 14.73
N ASN A 13 -1.03 18.85 14.29
CA ASN A 13 -2.24 19.53 14.76
C ASN A 13 -3.52 18.79 14.36
N ILE A 14 -3.56 18.19 13.16
CA ILE A 14 -4.68 17.35 12.72
C ILE A 14 -4.76 16.07 13.56
N LEU A 15 -3.63 15.45 13.89
CA LEU A 15 -3.59 14.25 14.75
C LEU A 15 -4.04 14.54 16.18
N ILE A 16 -3.59 15.66 16.76
CA ILE A 16 -3.99 16.10 18.11
C ILE A 16 -5.49 16.39 18.14
N ALA A 17 -6.03 17.08 17.14
CA ALA A 17 -7.47 17.33 17.06
C ALA A 17 -8.29 16.04 16.92
N LEU A 18 -7.75 15.02 16.24
CA LEU A 18 -8.39 13.70 16.15
C LEU A 18 -8.35 12.92 17.47
N GLU A 19 -7.27 13.06 18.25
CA GLU A 19 -7.10 12.43 19.57
C GLU A 19 -8.02 13.08 20.62
N GLU A 20 -8.11 14.41 20.62
CA GLU A 20 -9.00 15.17 21.51
C GLU A 20 -10.49 14.86 21.23
N LEU A 21 -10.86 14.63 19.96
CA LEU A 21 -12.19 14.16 19.58
C LEU A 21 -12.46 12.70 19.99
N HIS A 22 -11.42 11.87 20.07
CA HIS A 22 -11.55 10.48 20.52
C HIS A 22 -11.75 10.40 22.03
N ASP A 23 -11.06 11.25 22.80
CA ASP A 23 -11.20 11.31 24.26
C ASP A 23 -12.55 11.90 24.69
N LEU A 24 -13.05 12.93 23.98
CA LEU A 24 -14.42 13.45 24.20
C LEU A 24 -15.51 12.42 23.88
N SER A 25 -15.25 11.41 23.05
CA SER A 25 -16.19 10.32 22.77
C SER A 25 -16.23 9.23 23.85
N ASN A 26 -15.22 9.19 24.73
CA ASN A 26 -15.12 8.19 25.81
C ASN A 26 -15.68 8.69 27.16
N ASP A 27 -15.84 10.01 27.33
CA ASP A 27 -16.35 10.62 28.58
C ASP A 27 -17.89 10.59 28.73
N GLU A 28 -18.66 10.09 27.75
CA GLU A 28 -20.14 9.96 27.86
C GLU A 28 -20.63 8.56 28.28
N ILE A 29 -19.74 7.69 28.78
CA ILE A 29 -20.13 6.37 29.32
C ILE A 29 -20.14 6.44 30.85
N ASP A 30 -21.17 7.07 31.42
CA ASP A 30 -21.52 6.91 32.84
C ASP A 30 -22.75 6.00 32.98
N ASP A 31 -22.70 5.16 34.02
CA ASP A 31 -23.45 3.92 34.22
C ASP A 31 -24.97 4.13 34.45
N ASN A 32 -25.81 3.75 33.49
CA ASN A 32 -27.06 3.00 33.72
C ASN A 32 -27.84 2.69 32.43
N ASP A 33 -28.65 1.64 32.49
CA ASP A 33 -29.74 1.25 31.57
C ASP A 33 -29.43 0.21 30.47
N HIS A 34 -29.51 -1.04 30.89
CA HIS A 34 -29.62 -2.23 30.05
C HIS A 34 -30.98 -2.32 29.33
N SER A 35 -31.18 -1.53 28.27
CA SER A 35 -32.26 -1.77 27.32
C SER A 35 -31.73 -1.87 25.89
N ILE A 36 -31.98 -3.02 25.24
CA ILE A 36 -31.55 -3.34 23.86
C ILE A 36 -32.07 -2.33 22.85
N THR A 37 -33.23 -1.71 23.12
CA THR A 37 -33.79 -0.64 22.27
C THR A 37 -32.97 0.65 22.31
N ASN A 38 -32.31 0.96 23.44
CA ASN A 38 -31.39 2.10 23.54
C ASN A 38 -30.02 1.82 22.93
N MET A 39 -29.59 0.56 22.80
CA MET A 39 -28.36 0.21 22.08
C MET A 39 -28.50 0.40 20.58
N LEU A 40 -29.66 0.08 20.01
CA LEU A 40 -29.90 0.22 18.56
C LEU A 40 -30.09 1.69 18.17
N SER A 41 -30.78 2.50 18.98
CA SER A 41 -30.86 3.95 18.74
C SER A 41 -29.51 4.64 18.93
N ARG A 42 -28.66 4.19 19.87
CA ARG A 42 -27.28 4.68 20.02
C ARG A 42 -26.34 4.26 18.91
N LEU A 43 -26.59 3.16 18.18
CA LEU A 43 -25.80 2.81 17.00
C LEU A 43 -26.11 3.74 15.82
N ASP A 44 -27.39 4.07 15.61
CA ASP A 44 -27.80 5.08 14.63
C ASP A 44 -27.32 6.50 15.04
N GLU A 45 -27.34 6.83 16.34
CA GLU A 45 -26.84 8.09 16.88
C GLU A 45 -25.32 8.16 17.07
N ALA A 46 -24.57 7.06 17.05
CA ALA A 46 -23.09 7.05 17.11
C ALA A 46 -22.45 7.04 15.71
N GLU A 47 -23.17 6.60 14.68
CA GLU A 47 -22.78 6.78 13.28
C GLU A 47 -23.02 8.23 12.81
N ALA A 48 -24.08 8.89 13.29
CA ALA A 48 -24.42 10.28 12.92
C ALA A 48 -23.37 11.37 13.29
N PRO A 49 -22.74 11.41 14.49
CA PRO A 49 -21.75 12.41 14.87
C PRO A 49 -20.39 12.13 14.23
N LYS A 50 -20.07 10.87 13.90
CA LYS A 50 -18.86 10.54 13.13
C LYS A 50 -18.94 11.08 11.71
N GLU A 51 -20.10 11.03 11.06
CA GLU A 51 -20.28 11.69 9.76
C GLU A 51 -20.36 13.20 9.87
N LYS A 52 -21.04 13.75 10.90
CA LYS A 52 -21.16 15.21 11.08
C LYS A 52 -19.86 15.90 11.44
N HIS A 53 -19.06 15.39 12.38
CA HIS A 53 -17.79 16.02 12.75
C HIS A 53 -16.66 15.74 11.76
N ALA A 54 -16.69 14.59 11.06
CA ALA A 54 -15.86 14.43 9.87
C ALA A 54 -16.25 15.47 8.82
N SER A 55 -17.54 15.76 8.63
CA SER A 55 -18.02 16.81 7.72
C SER A 55 -17.63 18.22 8.19
N GLU A 56 -17.61 18.51 9.49
CA GLU A 56 -17.30 19.84 10.07
C GLU A 56 -15.80 20.16 10.01
N ALA A 57 -14.93 19.18 10.29
CA ALA A 57 -13.50 19.27 10.02
C ALA A 57 -13.19 19.28 8.50
N GLN A 58 -14.01 18.59 7.69
CA GLN A 58 -13.95 18.64 6.21
C GLN A 58 -14.43 19.99 5.63
N GLU A 59 -15.32 20.71 6.32
CA GLU A 59 -15.83 22.02 5.93
C GLU A 59 -14.83 23.14 6.29
N LEU A 60 -14.11 23.03 7.40
CA LEU A 60 -12.99 23.94 7.73
C LEU A 60 -11.79 23.81 6.77
N LEU A 61 -11.62 22.62 6.15
CA LEU A 61 -10.63 22.38 5.09
C LEU A 61 -11.19 22.67 3.67
N SER A 62 -12.37 23.28 3.53
CA SER A 62 -12.96 23.67 2.24
C SER A 62 -12.66 25.14 1.87
N THR A 63 -11.54 25.68 2.38
CA THR A 63 -11.23 27.09 2.20
C THR A 63 -10.39 27.36 0.93
N PRO A 64 -10.58 28.51 0.27
CA PRO A 64 -9.77 28.94 -0.89
C PRO A 64 -8.26 28.95 -0.60
N ILE A 65 -7.87 28.94 0.67
CA ILE A 65 -6.48 28.88 1.14
C ILE A 65 -5.80 27.58 0.68
N ILE A 66 -6.49 26.44 0.77
CA ILE A 66 -5.93 25.14 0.39
C ILE A 66 -5.81 25.02 -1.12
N ASP A 67 -6.77 25.59 -1.84
CA ASP A 67 -6.73 25.71 -3.30
C ASP A 67 -5.54 26.56 -3.78
N ILE A 68 -5.27 27.70 -3.11
CA ILE A 68 -4.09 28.54 -3.38
C ILE A 68 -2.81 27.77 -3.03
N PHE A 69 -2.78 27.10 -1.88
CA PHE A 69 -1.61 26.35 -1.44
C PHE A 69 -1.28 25.21 -2.40
N LEU A 70 -2.29 24.48 -2.88
CA LEU A 70 -2.13 23.44 -3.89
C LEU A 70 -1.55 24.00 -5.20
N GLN A 71 -2.05 25.16 -5.67
CA GLN A 71 -1.49 25.79 -6.87
C GLN A 71 -0.02 26.18 -6.69
N VAL A 72 0.34 26.75 -5.54
CA VAL A 72 1.72 27.11 -5.24
C VAL A 72 2.58 25.86 -5.17
N ALA A 73 2.18 24.83 -4.41
CA ALA A 73 2.91 23.57 -4.28
C ALA A 73 3.13 22.88 -5.63
N ALA A 74 2.10 22.82 -6.48
CA ALA A 74 2.19 22.27 -7.83
C ALA A 74 3.20 23.03 -8.71
N ARG A 75 3.15 24.37 -8.69
CA ARG A 75 4.10 25.22 -9.43
C ARG A 75 5.53 25.03 -8.92
N THR A 76 5.72 24.97 -7.60
CA THR A 76 7.03 24.75 -6.99
C THR A 76 7.61 23.40 -7.41
N CYS A 77 6.82 22.33 -7.38
CA CYS A 77 7.27 20.99 -7.79
C CYS A 77 7.75 20.96 -9.24
N ASN A 78 7.09 21.69 -10.16
CA ASN A 78 7.52 21.77 -11.56
C ASN A 78 8.84 22.52 -11.77
N ASN A 79 9.26 23.35 -10.80
CA ASN A 79 10.50 24.13 -10.90
C ASN A 79 11.68 23.51 -10.13
N ILE A 80 11.41 22.59 -9.19
CA ILE A 80 12.46 21.92 -8.40
C ILE A 80 13.26 20.98 -9.31
N ARG A 81 14.57 21.22 -9.41
CA ARG A 81 15.53 20.35 -10.14
C ARG A 81 16.19 19.30 -9.24
N ASN A 82 16.13 19.48 -7.93
CA ASN A 82 16.78 18.60 -6.97
C ASN A 82 15.89 17.38 -6.67
N GLU A 83 16.35 16.18 -7.04
CA GLU A 83 15.60 14.92 -6.95
C GLU A 83 15.09 14.58 -5.54
N PRO A 84 15.95 14.48 -4.50
CA PRO A 84 15.49 14.15 -3.14
C PRO A 84 14.47 15.15 -2.60
N VAL A 85 14.67 16.45 -2.85
CA VAL A 85 13.73 17.49 -2.42
C VAL A 85 12.38 17.29 -3.11
N LEU A 86 12.38 17.04 -4.42
CA LEU A 86 11.15 16.79 -5.17
C LEU A 86 10.41 15.55 -4.64
N VAL A 87 11.14 14.49 -4.28
CA VAL A 87 10.57 13.28 -3.67
C VAL A 87 9.86 13.60 -2.36
N ASP A 88 10.48 14.40 -1.48
CA ASP A 88 9.91 14.73 -0.18
C ASP A 88 8.67 15.64 -0.31
N TYR A 89 8.68 16.56 -1.26
CA TYR A 89 7.50 17.37 -1.61
C TYR A 89 6.35 16.50 -2.09
N ILE A 90 6.58 15.61 -3.06
CA ILE A 90 5.55 14.72 -3.60
C ILE A 90 5.03 13.77 -2.52
N ARG A 91 5.90 13.28 -1.61
CA ARG A 91 5.46 12.47 -0.47
C ARG A 91 4.50 13.25 0.44
N SER A 92 4.72 14.55 0.58
CA SER A 92 3.88 15.42 1.39
C SER A 92 2.52 15.73 0.74
N PHE A 93 2.35 15.47 -0.56
CA PHE A 93 1.05 15.63 -1.23
C PHE A 93 -0.02 14.67 -0.70
N LYS A 94 0.35 13.63 0.06
CA LYS A 94 -0.61 12.80 0.80
C LYS A 94 -1.54 13.60 1.71
N VAL A 95 -1.10 14.77 2.21
CA VAL A 95 -1.93 15.65 3.05
C VAL A 95 -3.16 16.13 2.27
N PHE A 96 -3.01 16.33 0.96
CA PHE A 96 -4.11 16.71 0.08
C PHE A 96 -5.12 15.58 -0.14
N ALA A 97 -4.80 14.31 0.16
CA ALA A 97 -5.78 13.23 0.05
C ALA A 97 -6.98 13.41 0.99
N TYR A 98 -6.81 14.17 2.08
CA TYR A 98 -7.84 14.44 3.08
C TYR A 98 -8.54 15.79 2.87
N GLY A 99 -8.08 16.60 1.91
CA GLY A 99 -8.67 17.90 1.58
C GLY A 99 -9.79 17.79 0.57
N ARG A 100 -10.82 18.62 0.72
CA ARG A 100 -11.87 18.82 -0.30
C ARG A 100 -11.47 20.00 -1.18
N PHE A 101 -11.24 19.76 -2.47
CA PHE A 101 -10.89 20.82 -3.42
C PHE A 101 -12.08 21.22 -4.29
N THR A 102 -12.01 22.43 -4.85
CA THR A 102 -12.80 22.76 -6.03
C THR A 102 -12.45 21.77 -7.15
N GLY A 103 -13.43 21.24 -7.90
CA GLY A 103 -13.18 20.21 -8.93
C GLY A 103 -12.12 20.57 -9.99
N ARG A 104 -11.87 21.88 -10.21
CA ARG A 104 -10.75 22.37 -11.03
C ARG A 104 -9.37 22.06 -10.42
N ASN A 105 -9.23 22.20 -9.11
CA ASN A 105 -7.99 21.96 -8.39
C ASN A 105 -7.76 20.47 -8.14
N ASP A 106 -8.82 19.66 -8.01
CA ASP A 106 -8.70 18.20 -8.09
C ASP A 106 -8.07 17.76 -9.41
N ALA A 107 -8.55 18.29 -10.53
CA ALA A 107 -7.97 18.03 -11.85
C ALA A 107 -6.51 18.51 -11.94
N LEU A 108 -6.17 19.63 -11.30
CA LEU A 108 -4.80 20.14 -11.23
C LEU A 108 -3.88 19.21 -10.42
N LEU A 109 -4.31 18.74 -9.25
CA LEU A 109 -3.58 17.77 -8.44
C LEU A 109 -3.40 16.44 -9.19
N PHE A 110 -4.46 15.97 -9.85
CA PHE A 110 -4.41 14.76 -10.65
C PHE A 110 -3.42 14.86 -11.81
N THR A 111 -3.50 15.93 -12.62
CA THR A 111 -2.63 16.12 -13.79
C THR A 111 -1.17 16.32 -13.41
N THR A 112 -0.89 17.03 -12.31
CA THR A 112 0.49 17.23 -11.80
C THR A 112 1.10 15.91 -11.34
N LEU A 113 0.41 15.15 -10.48
CA LEU A 113 0.87 13.82 -10.06
C LEU A 113 0.96 12.82 -11.22
N GLN A 114 0.06 12.92 -12.20
CA GLN A 114 0.11 12.09 -13.41
C GLN A 114 1.33 12.41 -14.28
N THR A 115 1.69 13.68 -14.38
CA THR A 115 2.91 14.11 -15.10
C THR A 115 4.17 13.53 -14.45
N PHE A 116 4.25 13.53 -13.12
CA PHE A 116 5.39 12.97 -12.39
C PHE A 116 5.42 11.44 -12.36
N SER A 117 4.29 10.76 -12.53
CA SER A 117 4.24 9.29 -12.49
C SER A 117 4.53 8.61 -13.84
N ASN A 118 4.34 9.32 -14.96
CA ASN A 118 4.52 8.79 -16.30
C ASN A 118 5.97 8.92 -16.80
N PRO A 119 6.53 7.89 -17.46
CA PRO A 119 7.92 7.87 -17.92
C PRO A 119 8.22 8.74 -19.16
N GLY A 120 7.18 9.22 -19.87
CA GLY A 120 7.30 10.03 -21.09
C GLY A 120 6.71 11.43 -20.96
N GLY A 121 6.54 11.94 -19.74
CA GLY A 121 6.08 13.31 -19.51
C GLY A 121 7.16 14.34 -19.89
N PRO A 122 6.79 15.62 -20.09
CA PRO A 122 7.71 16.70 -20.49
C PRO A 122 8.89 16.90 -19.52
N LEU A 123 8.70 16.52 -18.25
CA LEU A 123 9.70 16.64 -17.19
C LEU A 123 10.64 15.42 -17.05
N TYR A 124 10.43 14.33 -17.81
CA TYR A 124 11.20 13.08 -17.71
C TYR A 124 11.66 12.71 -16.29
N PRO A 125 10.72 12.58 -15.32
CA PRO A 125 11.06 12.45 -13.92
C PRO A 125 11.87 11.17 -13.64
N PRO A 126 12.82 11.21 -12.69
CA PRO A 126 13.62 10.04 -12.31
C PRO A 126 12.75 8.94 -11.69
N LYS A 127 13.28 7.73 -11.64
CA LYS A 127 12.52 6.55 -11.20
C LYS A 127 12.00 6.68 -9.76
N SER A 128 12.78 7.28 -8.87
CA SER A 128 12.43 7.55 -7.47
C SER A 128 11.15 8.41 -7.38
N VAL A 129 11.16 9.56 -8.07
CA VAL A 129 10.05 10.50 -8.19
C VAL A 129 8.81 9.81 -8.75
N ARG A 130 8.97 9.00 -9.81
CA ARG A 130 7.84 8.25 -10.41
C ARG A 130 7.19 7.28 -9.44
N VAL A 131 7.98 6.58 -8.62
CA VAL A 131 7.45 5.61 -7.65
C VAL A 131 6.64 6.35 -6.59
N VAL A 132 7.19 7.43 -6.04
CA VAL A 132 6.52 8.21 -4.99
C VAL A 132 5.31 8.96 -5.53
N ALA A 133 5.37 9.51 -6.75
CA ALA A 133 4.22 10.13 -7.41
C ALA A 133 3.10 9.13 -7.70
N ASN A 134 3.43 7.91 -8.15
CA ASN A 134 2.42 6.85 -8.32
C ASN A 134 1.76 6.45 -7.00
N GLN A 135 2.53 6.44 -5.90
CA GLN A 135 2.00 6.17 -4.57
C GLN A 135 1.07 7.30 -4.12
N ALA A 136 1.53 8.55 -4.16
CA ALA A 136 0.73 9.72 -3.81
C ALA A 136 -0.55 9.81 -4.65
N LEU A 137 -0.48 9.55 -5.97
CA LEU A 137 -1.65 9.49 -6.85
C LEU A 137 -2.63 8.37 -6.46
N GLY A 138 -2.14 7.28 -5.87
CA GLY A 138 -2.97 6.20 -5.33
C GLY A 138 -3.64 6.55 -4.00
N GLU A 139 -3.00 7.39 -3.19
CA GLU A 139 -3.51 7.88 -1.90
C GLU A 139 -4.53 9.01 -2.10
N CYS A 140 -4.25 10.01 -2.96
CA CYS A 140 -5.17 11.11 -3.25
C CYS A 140 -6.41 10.68 -4.06
N PHE A 141 -6.28 9.70 -4.96
CA PHE A 141 -7.37 9.27 -5.86
C PHE A 141 -7.60 7.76 -5.78
N PRO A 142 -8.22 7.27 -4.71
CA PRO A 142 -8.43 5.84 -4.49
C PRO A 142 -9.34 5.21 -5.56
N GLN A 143 -10.29 5.97 -6.12
CA GLN A 143 -11.26 5.45 -7.10
C GLN A 143 -10.59 4.93 -8.38
N GLY A 144 -9.41 5.44 -8.75
CA GLY A 144 -8.69 5.04 -9.97
C GLY A 144 -7.58 4.01 -9.75
N ARG A 145 -7.33 3.55 -8.52
CA ARG A 145 -6.16 2.69 -8.21
C ARG A 145 -6.29 1.29 -8.80
N TRP A 146 -7.48 0.70 -8.74
CA TRP A 146 -7.74 -0.64 -9.24
C TRP A 146 -7.67 -0.70 -10.76
N ILE A 147 -8.18 0.31 -11.48
CA ILE A 147 -8.07 0.40 -12.95
C ILE A 147 -6.59 0.48 -13.37
N ARG A 148 -5.80 1.39 -12.77
CA ARG A 148 -4.37 1.54 -13.07
C ARG A 148 -3.60 0.23 -12.84
N THR A 149 -3.94 -0.47 -11.75
CA THR A 149 -3.34 -1.76 -11.40
C THR A 149 -3.78 -2.86 -12.39
N GLY A 150 -5.05 -2.89 -12.75
CA GLY A 150 -5.64 -3.79 -13.74
C GLY A 150 -4.97 -3.65 -15.11
N ILE A 151 -4.79 -2.43 -15.60
CA ILE A 151 -4.09 -2.15 -16.86
C ILE A 151 -2.63 -2.65 -16.80
N LYS A 152 -1.93 -2.39 -15.69
CA LYS A 152 -0.53 -2.85 -15.50
C LYS A 152 -0.41 -4.37 -15.50
N TYR A 153 -1.35 -5.08 -14.86
CA TYR A 153 -1.41 -6.53 -14.93
C TYR A 153 -1.86 -7.03 -16.30
N GLY A 154 -2.79 -6.34 -16.94
CA GLY A 154 -3.25 -6.60 -18.31
C GLY A 154 -2.09 -6.59 -19.30
N PHE A 155 -1.27 -5.54 -19.31
CA PHE A 155 -0.07 -5.50 -20.17
C PHE A 155 1.01 -6.52 -19.78
N ARG A 156 1.14 -6.86 -18.49
CA ARG A 156 2.05 -7.94 -18.06
C ARG A 156 1.57 -9.31 -18.52
N LEU A 157 0.26 -9.52 -18.59
CA LEU A 157 -0.38 -10.72 -19.10
C LEU A 157 -0.33 -10.74 -20.63
N LEU A 158 -0.45 -9.59 -21.28
CA LEU A 158 -0.31 -9.45 -22.72
C LEU A 158 1.13 -9.74 -23.21
N HIS A 159 2.13 -9.80 -22.32
CA HIS A 159 3.47 -10.21 -22.71
C HIS A 159 3.48 -11.72 -23.04
N PRO A 160 3.45 -12.10 -24.33
CA PRO A 160 3.05 -13.44 -24.76
C PRO A 160 3.99 -14.52 -24.22
N ILE A 161 5.28 -14.21 -24.10
CA ILE A 161 6.29 -15.15 -23.59
C ILE A 161 6.05 -15.51 -22.12
N ARG A 162 5.48 -14.62 -21.30
CA ARG A 162 5.32 -14.85 -19.86
C ARG A 162 4.09 -15.73 -19.58
N VAL A 163 3.02 -15.54 -20.37
CA VAL A 163 1.82 -16.39 -20.32
C VAL A 163 2.10 -17.77 -20.91
N MET A 164 2.77 -17.83 -22.06
CA MET A 164 3.14 -19.12 -22.68
C MET A 164 3.99 -19.97 -21.73
N LYS A 165 4.97 -19.38 -21.03
CA LYS A 165 5.78 -20.09 -20.02
C LYS A 165 4.94 -20.64 -18.86
N SER A 166 4.00 -19.85 -18.33
CA SER A 166 3.14 -20.26 -17.21
C SER A 166 2.22 -21.43 -17.60
N ILE A 167 1.63 -21.36 -18.79
CA ILE A 167 0.75 -22.42 -19.32
C ILE A 167 1.56 -23.70 -19.58
N LEU A 168 2.73 -23.59 -20.23
CA LEU A 168 3.61 -24.74 -20.51
C LEU A 168 4.02 -25.47 -19.22
N VAL A 169 4.38 -24.74 -18.17
CA VAL A 169 4.75 -25.35 -16.87
C VAL A 169 3.58 -26.11 -16.26
N ARG A 170 2.37 -25.54 -16.30
CA ARG A 170 1.16 -26.20 -15.77
C ARG A 170 0.79 -27.45 -16.58
N VAL A 171 0.86 -27.38 -17.91
CA VAL A 171 0.60 -28.53 -18.79
C VAL A 171 1.63 -29.64 -18.57
N PHE A 172 2.91 -29.31 -18.45
CA PHE A 172 3.98 -30.29 -18.19
C PHE A 172 3.82 -30.96 -16.82
N ALA A 173 3.42 -30.19 -15.80
CA ALA A 173 3.13 -30.73 -14.47
C ALA A 173 1.95 -31.71 -14.49
N ILE A 174 0.88 -31.40 -15.23
CA ILE A 174 -0.27 -32.30 -15.39
C ILE A 174 0.13 -33.58 -16.12
N LEU A 175 0.93 -33.48 -17.19
CA LEU A 175 1.43 -34.66 -17.91
C LEU A 175 2.33 -35.55 -17.03
N LEU A 176 3.19 -34.95 -16.20
CA LEU A 176 3.99 -35.70 -15.23
C LEU A 176 3.11 -36.37 -14.17
N LEU A 177 2.10 -35.68 -13.67
CA LEU A 177 1.15 -36.22 -12.70
C LEU A 177 0.41 -37.42 -13.28
N ILE A 178 -0.13 -37.28 -14.51
CA ILE A 178 -0.78 -38.38 -15.24
C ILE A 178 0.18 -39.55 -15.45
N LYS A 179 1.43 -39.27 -15.87
CA LYS A 179 2.45 -40.32 -16.04
C LYS A 179 2.76 -41.03 -14.71
N THR A 180 2.87 -40.31 -13.60
CA THR A 180 3.10 -40.91 -12.29
C THR A 180 1.93 -41.76 -11.83
N ILE A 181 0.68 -41.32 -12.04
CA ILE A 181 -0.52 -42.11 -11.75
C ILE A 181 -0.56 -43.35 -12.64
N LEU A 182 -0.26 -43.23 -13.92
CA LEU A 182 -0.27 -44.35 -14.87
C LEU A 182 0.79 -45.40 -14.49
N VAL A 183 2.01 -44.97 -14.12
CA VAL A 183 3.08 -45.86 -13.64
C VAL A 183 2.69 -46.54 -12.32
N LEU A 184 2.03 -45.82 -11.41
CA LEU A 184 1.51 -46.38 -10.17
C LEU A 184 0.44 -47.46 -10.43
N LEU A 185 -0.41 -47.25 -11.43
CA LEU A 185 -1.51 -48.15 -11.79
C LEU A 185 -1.05 -49.40 -12.54
N LEU A 186 -0.06 -49.27 -13.43
CA LEU A 186 0.55 -50.39 -14.16
C LEU A 186 1.54 -51.22 -13.33
N ASN A 187 2.04 -50.68 -12.22
CA ASN A 187 3.05 -51.35 -11.39
C ASN A 187 2.73 -51.23 -9.88
N PRO A 188 1.65 -51.88 -9.40
CA PRO A 188 1.22 -51.78 -7.99
C PRO A 188 2.20 -52.44 -7.00
N PHE A 189 3.19 -53.20 -7.47
CA PHE A 189 4.11 -53.97 -6.62
C PHE A 189 5.38 -53.23 -6.18
N ASN A 190 5.64 -52.00 -6.64
CA ASN A 190 6.86 -51.26 -6.26
C ASN A 190 6.73 -50.37 -5.00
N ILE A 191 5.65 -50.56 -4.24
CA ILE A 191 5.33 -49.76 -3.05
C ILE A 191 6.24 -50.06 -1.82
N PRO A 192 6.90 -51.22 -1.61
CA PRO A 192 7.51 -51.50 -0.31
C PRO A 192 9.00 -51.12 -0.20
N ARG A 193 9.43 -49.92 -0.65
CA ARG A 193 10.77 -49.41 -0.28
C ARG A 193 10.84 -47.96 0.19
N VAL A 194 9.91 -47.09 -0.20
CA VAL A 194 10.01 -45.65 0.14
C VAL A 194 9.54 -45.34 1.57
N ILE A 195 8.69 -46.18 2.17
CA ILE A 195 8.19 -45.97 3.54
C ILE A 195 9.28 -46.18 4.62
N SER A 196 10.41 -46.82 4.27
CA SER A 196 11.50 -47.04 5.22
C SER A 196 12.33 -45.78 5.54
N TYR A 197 12.27 -44.73 4.73
CA TYR A 197 13.05 -43.51 4.95
C TYR A 197 12.38 -42.49 5.89
N PHE A 198 11.06 -42.54 6.06
CA PHE A 198 10.36 -41.59 6.93
C PHE A 198 10.30 -42.02 8.41
N ARG A 199 10.69 -43.26 8.75
CA ARG A 199 10.61 -43.77 10.13
C ARG A 199 11.91 -43.64 10.94
N SER A 200 13.04 -43.27 10.33
CA SER A 200 14.35 -43.22 11.00
C SER A 200 14.90 -41.80 11.25
N GLY A 201 14.03 -40.78 11.26
CA GLY A 201 14.43 -39.36 11.45
C GLY A 201 14.26 -38.80 12.86
N LYS A 202 13.99 -39.64 13.87
CA LYS A 202 13.80 -39.24 15.28
C LYS A 202 14.71 -40.08 16.18
N GLU A 203 16.02 -39.78 16.18
CA GLU A 203 16.92 -39.94 17.34
C GLU A 203 18.35 -39.54 16.95
N HIS A 204 18.73 -38.33 17.35
CA HIS A 204 19.97 -37.97 18.03
C HIS A 204 20.18 -36.46 17.90
N SER A 205 19.60 -35.73 18.84
CA SER A 205 20.27 -34.59 19.44
C SER A 205 21.59 -35.09 20.02
N ASP A 206 22.72 -34.65 19.46
CA ASP A 206 23.95 -34.36 20.20
C ASP A 206 24.91 -33.57 19.30
N LEU A 207 25.13 -32.32 19.70
CA LEU A 207 26.18 -31.45 19.16
C LEU A 207 27.54 -32.10 19.43
N PRO A 208 28.50 -31.89 18.51
CA PRO A 208 29.77 -31.37 19.00
C PRO A 208 30.22 -30.15 18.23
N VAL A 209 30.36 -29.07 19.00
CA VAL A 209 31.26 -27.95 18.74
C VAL A 209 32.63 -28.51 18.34
N LYS A 210 33.08 -28.19 17.13
CA LYS A 210 34.50 -28.23 16.77
C LYS A 210 34.89 -26.99 15.97
N ASN A 211 35.46 -26.05 16.71
CA ASN A 211 36.42 -25.07 16.24
C ASN A 211 37.33 -25.63 15.15
N LYS A 212 37.50 -24.89 14.05
CA LYS A 212 38.80 -24.80 13.37
C LYS A 212 38.96 -23.42 12.74
N LEU A 213 39.80 -22.62 13.41
CA LEU A 213 40.61 -21.55 12.83
C LEU A 213 41.33 -22.01 11.55
N SER A 214 41.45 -21.09 10.58
CA SER A 214 42.62 -20.90 9.68
C SER A 214 42.20 -19.94 8.56
N ARG A 215 42.39 -18.63 8.64
CA ARG A 215 43.65 -17.87 8.43
C ARG A 215 44.44 -18.29 7.19
N LYS A 216 44.22 -17.59 6.07
CA LYS A 216 45.15 -17.36 4.95
C LYS A 216 44.51 -16.22 4.13
N LYS A 217 44.88 -14.93 4.19
CA LYS A 217 46.15 -14.19 4.02
C LYS A 217 46.94 -14.52 2.76
N ASN A 218 47.18 -13.44 2.02
CA ASN A 218 48.08 -13.20 0.89
C ASN A 218 47.47 -13.60 -0.47
N ARG A 219 47.51 -12.78 -1.50
CA ARG A 219 48.37 -11.62 -1.80
C ARG A 219 47.73 -10.80 -2.90
#